data_AF-A0A7J4ZSD6-F1
#
_entry.id   AF-A0A7J4ZSD6-F1
#
_cell.length_a   1.000
_cell.length_b   1.000
_cell.length_c   1.000
_cell.angle_alpha   90.00
_cell.angle_beta   90.00
_cell.angle_gamma   90.00
#
_symmetry.space_group_name_H-M   'P 1'
#
loop_
_entity.id
_entity.type
_entity.pdbx_description
1 polymer ?
#
loop_
_entity_poly.entity_id
_entity_poly.type
_entity_poly.pdbx_seq_one_letter_code
_entity_poly.pdbx_strand_id
1 'polypeptide(L)'
;MPGLITIGDDLIKAIPDKRAALAACVKICGVPPKVIADQLGIDRSGLTKMIIDTPDPRHFPQEKENELMDLCRNEIPLTWVLLSRGYPSVSEIIAMRAEIIALRAEVERLSSDRPGLVNVFKFIGD
;
A
#
# COMPACT_ATOMS: atom_id res chain seq x y z
N MET A 1 16.07 2.13 -1.22
CA MET A 1 15.29 1.40 -2.25
C MET A 1 15.14 2.31 -3.47
N PRO A 2 15.40 1.85 -4.69
CA PRO A 2 15.04 2.58 -5.90
C PRO A 2 13.56 2.97 -5.87
N GLY A 3 13.18 4.13 -6.41
CA GLY A 3 11.80 4.65 -6.30
C GLY A 3 10.74 3.64 -6.77
N LEU A 4 9.82 3.26 -5.88
CA LEU A 4 8.70 2.38 -6.22
C LEU A 4 7.74 3.09 -7.17
N ILE A 5 7.13 2.34 -8.08
CA ILE A 5 6.02 2.86 -8.88
C ILE A 5 4.79 2.86 -7.98
N THR A 6 4.34 4.06 -7.62
CA THR A 6 3.17 4.27 -6.76
C THR A 6 1.90 4.42 -7.60
N ILE A 7 0.86 3.68 -7.22
CA ILE A 7 -0.48 3.76 -7.80
C ILE A 7 -1.45 4.13 -6.69
N GLY A 8 -2.43 4.99 -7.00
CA GLY A 8 -3.42 5.43 -6.01
C GLY A 8 -4.26 4.28 -5.48
N ASP A 9 -4.51 4.28 -4.16
CA ASP A 9 -5.22 3.21 -3.47
C ASP A 9 -6.64 2.98 -4.02
N ASP A 10 -7.32 4.03 -4.48
CA ASP A 10 -8.64 3.94 -5.11
C ASP A 10 -8.64 3.05 -6.36
N LEU A 11 -7.59 3.15 -7.17
CA LEU A 11 -7.43 2.33 -8.37
C LEU A 11 -7.12 0.87 -8.01
N ILE A 12 -6.29 0.66 -6.99
CA ILE A 12 -5.95 -0.68 -6.50
C ILE A 12 -7.19 -1.35 -5.89
N LYS A 13 -7.99 -0.61 -5.12
CA LYS A 13 -9.22 -1.10 -4.50
C LYS A 13 -10.29 -1.53 -5.51
N ALA A 14 -10.30 -0.91 -6.70
CA ALA A 14 -11.23 -1.27 -7.77
C ALA A 14 -10.85 -2.57 -8.51
N ILE A 15 -9.68 -3.15 -8.25
CA ILE A 15 -9.25 -4.40 -8.87
C ILE A 15 -10.08 -5.57 -8.31
N PRO A 16 -10.71 -6.39 -9.17
CA PRO A 16 -11.72 -7.36 -8.74
C PRO A 16 -11.13 -8.58 -8.00
N ASP A 17 -9.93 -9.03 -8.38
CA ASP A 17 -9.33 -10.24 -7.85
C ASP A 17 -7.79 -10.19 -7.87
N LYS A 18 -7.17 -11.18 -7.21
CA LYS A 18 -5.70 -11.29 -7.10
C LYS A 18 -5.02 -11.45 -8.47
N ARG A 19 -5.67 -12.12 -9.43
CA ARG A 19 -5.12 -12.32 -10.77
C ARG A 19 -5.02 -10.98 -11.50
N ALA A 20 -6.08 -10.18 -11.45
CA ALA A 20 -6.11 -8.83 -11.99
C ALA A 20 -5.07 -7.92 -11.30
N ALA A 21 -4.82 -8.11 -10.00
CA ALA A 21 -3.75 -7.39 -9.29
C ALA A 21 -2.34 -7.77 -9.79
N LEU A 22 -2.07 -9.05 -10.01
CA LEU A 22 -0.83 -9.54 -10.63
C LEU A 22 -0.67 -9.02 -12.06
N ALA A 23 -1.75 -9.01 -12.84
CA ALA A 23 -1.75 -8.45 -14.19
C ALA A 23 -1.42 -6.95 -14.20
N ALA A 24 -2.00 -6.18 -13.27
CA ALA A 24 -1.72 -4.76 -13.10
C ALA A 24 -0.26 -4.52 -12.71
N CYS A 25 0.28 -5.32 -11.78
CA CYS A 25 1.69 -5.30 -11.37
C CYS A 25 2.64 -5.40 -12.57
N VAL A 26 2.41 -6.38 -13.45
CA VAL A 26 3.19 -6.60 -14.67
C VAL A 26 2.98 -5.47 -15.69
N LYS A 27 1.73 -5.05 -15.90
CA LYS A 27 1.39 -4.05 -16.94
C LYS A 27 2.02 -2.68 -16.65
N ILE A 28 2.07 -2.28 -15.39
CA ILE A 28 2.47 -0.93 -14.97
C ILE A 28 4.00 -0.76 -14.95
N CYS A 29 4.76 -1.83 -14.72
CA CYS A 29 6.22 -1.74 -14.61
C CYS A 29 6.93 -1.44 -15.94
N GLY A 30 6.25 -1.59 -17.08
CA GLY A 30 6.83 -1.39 -18.41
C GLY A 30 7.86 -2.44 -18.83
N VAL A 31 8.12 -3.46 -18.01
CA VAL A 31 9.03 -4.56 -18.33
C VAL A 31 8.31 -5.57 -19.23
N PRO A 32 8.91 -6.02 -20.35
CA PRO A 32 8.28 -7.01 -21.21
C PRO A 32 7.97 -8.32 -20.44
N PRO A 33 6.78 -8.92 -20.59
CA PRO A 33 6.42 -10.16 -19.89
C PRO A 33 7.40 -11.31 -20.10
N LYS A 34 8.09 -11.34 -21.25
CA LYS A 34 9.19 -12.27 -21.52
C LYS A 34 10.29 -12.16 -20.48
N VAL A 35 10.75 -10.94 -20.21
CA VAL A 35 11.88 -10.68 -19.31
C VAL A 35 11.50 -11.04 -17.88
N ILE A 36 10.25 -10.75 -17.48
CA ILE A 36 9.71 -11.16 -16.18
C ILE A 36 9.67 -12.68 -16.06
N ALA A 37 9.13 -13.39 -17.08
CA ALA A 37 9.06 -14.84 -17.09
C ALA A 37 10.45 -15.48 -16.99
N ASP A 38 11.41 -14.98 -17.77
CA ASP A 38 12.80 -15.46 -17.79
C ASP A 38 13.47 -15.27 -16.41
N GLN A 39 13.28 -14.10 -15.77
CA GLN A 39 13.87 -13.81 -14.45
C GLN A 39 13.21 -14.62 -13.33
N LEU A 40 11.89 -14.82 -13.40
CA LEU A 40 11.17 -15.68 -12.45
C LEU A 40 11.41 -17.17 -12.71
N GLY A 41 12.09 -17.58 -13.78
CA GLY A 41 12.22 -18.98 -14.17
C GLY A 41 10.88 -19.67 -14.47
N ILE A 42 9.90 -18.91 -14.99
CA ILE A 42 8.58 -19.40 -15.39
C ILE A 42 8.53 -19.46 -16.92
N ASP A 43 7.88 -20.49 -17.48
CA ASP A 43 7.59 -20.50 -18.92
C ASP A 43 6.74 -19.28 -19.32
N ARG A 44 7.05 -18.65 -20.46
CA ARG A 44 6.35 -17.42 -20.88
C ARG A 44 4.86 -17.64 -21.10
N SER A 45 4.47 -18.76 -21.71
CA SER A 45 3.05 -19.09 -21.88
C SER A 45 2.39 -19.33 -20.52
N GLY A 46 3.14 -19.97 -19.60
CA GLY A 46 2.79 -20.12 -18.19
C GLY A 46 2.46 -18.79 -17.52
N LEU A 47 3.38 -17.82 -17.54
CA LEU A 47 3.17 -16.51 -16.92
C LEU A 47 1.93 -15.81 -17.49
N THR A 48 1.80 -15.75 -18.82
CA THR A 48 0.65 -15.13 -19.47
C THR A 48 -0.65 -15.74 -18.97
N LYS A 49 -0.77 -17.07 -18.95
CA LYS A 49 -1.98 -17.78 -18.48
C LYS A 49 -2.28 -17.59 -16.98
N MET A 50 -1.27 -17.23 -16.18
CA MET A 50 -1.46 -16.97 -14.75
C MET A 50 -1.96 -15.55 -14.48
N ILE A 51 -1.70 -14.59 -15.39
CA ILE A 51 -2.01 -13.17 -15.18
C ILE A 51 -3.14 -12.66 -16.07
N ILE A 52 -3.37 -13.23 -17.26
CA ILE A 52 -4.53 -12.88 -18.09
C ILE A 52 -5.73 -13.73 -17.69
N ASP A 53 -6.93 -13.19 -17.93
CA ASP A 53 -8.14 -14.00 -17.83
C ASP A 53 -8.17 -15.02 -18.97
N THR A 54 -8.17 -16.30 -18.62
CA THR A 54 -8.09 -17.43 -19.56
C THR A 54 -8.94 -18.59 -19.04
N PRO A 55 -9.55 -19.41 -19.93
CA PRO A 55 -10.31 -20.59 -19.54
C PRO A 55 -9.50 -21.69 -18.81
N ASP A 56 -8.16 -21.66 -18.89
CA ASP A 56 -7.23 -22.53 -18.14
C ASP A 56 -6.56 -21.71 -17.02
N PRO A 57 -7.23 -21.50 -15.86
CA PRO A 57 -6.73 -20.63 -14.80
C PRO A 57 -5.59 -21.31 -14.04
N ARG A 58 -4.36 -20.99 -14.43
CA ARG A 58 -3.18 -21.37 -13.65
C ARG A 58 -3.03 -20.40 -12.48
N HIS A 59 -2.72 -20.94 -11.30
CA HIS A 59 -2.38 -20.11 -10.14
C HIS A 59 -0.94 -19.62 -10.27
N PHE A 60 -0.72 -18.37 -9.91
CA PHE A 60 0.62 -17.83 -9.81
C PHE A 60 1.33 -18.46 -8.60
N PRO A 61 2.61 -18.87 -8.71
CA PRO A 61 3.32 -19.48 -7.60
C PRO A 61 3.56 -18.48 -6.46
N GLN A 62 3.06 -18.78 -5.26
CA GLN A 62 3.07 -17.84 -4.14
C GLN A 62 4.49 -17.45 -3.72
N GLU A 63 5.43 -18.39 -3.79
CA GLU A 63 6.84 -18.18 -3.48
C GLU A 63 7.54 -17.19 -4.43
N LYS A 64 6.94 -16.90 -5.59
CA LYS A 64 7.45 -15.96 -6.59
C LYS A 64 6.78 -14.59 -6.53
N GLU A 65 5.78 -14.38 -5.67
CA GLU A 65 5.05 -13.10 -5.61
C GLU A 65 5.95 -11.93 -5.19
N ASN A 66 6.81 -12.14 -4.19
CA ASN A 66 7.74 -11.10 -3.74
C ASN A 66 8.75 -10.75 -4.83
N GLU A 67 9.31 -11.78 -5.47
CA GLU A 67 10.25 -11.60 -6.59
C GLU A 67 9.58 -10.84 -7.75
N LEU A 68 8.32 -11.16 -8.08
CA LEU A 68 7.55 -10.41 -9.08
C LEU A 68 7.41 -8.93 -8.71
N MET A 69 7.06 -8.63 -7.45
CA MET A 69 6.90 -7.25 -6.97
C MET A 69 8.23 -6.47 -7.01
N ASP A 70 9.34 -7.13 -6.65
CA ASP A 70 10.69 -6.56 -6.75
C ASP A 70 11.08 -6.26 -8.20
N LEU A 71 10.84 -7.21 -9.11
CA LEU A 71 11.10 -7.04 -10.55
C LEU A 71 10.27 -5.92 -11.17
N CYS A 72 8.98 -5.87 -10.82
CA CYS A 72 8.04 -4.87 -11.31
C CYS A 72 8.14 -3.53 -10.55
N ARG A 73 8.95 -3.48 -9.49
CA ARG A 73 9.16 -2.31 -8.61
C ARG A 73 7.87 -1.67 -8.12
N ASN A 74 6.87 -2.49 -7.79
CA ASN A 74 5.60 -2.05 -7.22
C ASN A 74 4.99 -3.14 -6.34
N GLU A 75 4.16 -2.73 -5.38
CA GLU A 75 3.55 -3.61 -4.38
C GLU A 75 2.05 -3.86 -4.65
N ILE A 76 1.59 -3.67 -5.89
CA ILE A 76 0.15 -3.74 -6.23
C ILE A 76 -0.53 -5.02 -5.70
N PRO A 77 0.05 -6.23 -5.87
CA PRO A 77 -0.58 -7.45 -5.37
C PRO A 77 -0.68 -7.52 -3.84
N LEU A 78 0.23 -6.87 -3.10
CA LEU A 78 0.21 -6.82 -1.64
C LEU A 78 -0.79 -5.77 -1.16
N THR A 79 -0.73 -4.56 -1.70
CA THR A 79 -1.68 -3.47 -1.38
C THR A 79 -3.11 -3.88 -1.67
N TRP A 80 -3.36 -4.61 -2.77
CA TRP A 80 -4.68 -5.15 -3.08
C TRP A 80 -5.20 -6.11 -2.00
N VAL A 81 -4.34 -7.00 -1.46
CA VAL A 81 -4.74 -7.92 -0.37
C VAL A 81 -5.12 -7.14 0.89
N LEU A 82 -4.38 -6.08 1.21
CA LEU A 82 -4.67 -5.23 2.37
C LEU A 82 -6.03 -4.52 2.18
N LEU A 83 -6.19 -3.82 1.07
CA LEU A 83 -7.39 -3.02 0.79
C LEU A 83 -8.65 -3.87 0.60
N SER A 84 -8.55 -5.03 -0.07
CA SER A 84 -9.69 -5.94 -0.26
C SER A 84 -10.21 -6.55 1.05
N ARG A 85 -9.37 -6.56 2.10
CA ARG A 85 -9.74 -7.00 3.45
C ARG A 85 -10.14 -5.85 4.37
N GLY A 86 -10.19 -4.62 3.87
CA GLY A 86 -10.51 -3.43 4.65
C GLY A 86 -9.40 -2.96 5.59
N TYR A 87 -8.15 -3.43 5.39
CA TYR A 87 -7.00 -2.85 6.09
C TYR A 87 -6.59 -1.53 5.42
N PRO A 88 -6.12 -0.54 6.21
CA PRO A 88 -5.60 0.69 5.65
C PRO A 88 -4.33 0.41 4.84
N SER A 89 -4.10 1.21 3.81
CA SER A 89 -2.85 1.18 3.06
C SER A 89 -1.68 1.66 3.92
N VAL A 90 -0.45 1.34 3.50
CA VAL A 90 0.76 1.87 4.15
C VAL A 90 0.77 3.41 4.12
N SER A 91 0.32 4.00 3.01
CA SER A 91 0.22 5.46 2.86
C SER A 91 -0.75 6.07 3.88
N GLU A 92 -1.92 5.45 4.07
CA GLU A 92 -2.89 5.88 5.08
C GLU A 92 -2.33 5.76 6.49
N ILE A 93 -1.65 4.65 6.82
CA ILE A 93 -1.02 4.45 8.13
C ILE A 93 0.03 5.55 8.40
N ILE A 94 0.84 5.89 7.41
CA ILE A 94 1.86 6.95 7.53
C ILE A 94 1.18 8.30 7.77
N ALA A 95 0.13 8.62 7.01
CA ALA A 95 -0.63 9.87 7.18
C ALA A 95 -1.25 9.97 8.58
N MET A 96 -1.92 8.90 9.04
CA MET A 96 -2.50 8.83 10.39
C MET A 96 -1.44 9.00 11.48
N ARG A 97 -0.26 8.39 11.32
CA ARG A 97 0.84 8.55 12.28
C ARG A 97 1.37 9.98 12.33
N ALA A 98 1.52 10.63 11.17
CA ALA A 98 1.94 12.03 11.10
C ALA A 98 0.92 12.95 11.79
N GLU A 99 -0.37 12.70 11.58
CA GLU A 99 -1.45 13.43 12.25
C GLU A 99 -1.44 13.22 13.77
N ILE A 100 -1.27 11.97 14.25
CA ILE A 100 -1.16 11.66 15.67
C ILE A 100 0.01 12.41 16.32
N ILE A 101 1.17 12.48 15.65
CA ILE A 101 2.34 13.21 16.16
C ILE A 101 2.02 14.71 16.26
N ALA A 102 1.43 15.31 15.22
CA ALA A 102 1.07 16.72 15.20
C ALA A 102 0.05 17.07 16.30
N LEU A 103 -1.00 16.25 16.45
CA LEU A 103 -2.02 16.44 17.48
C LEU A 103 -1.43 16.31 18.90
N ARG A 104 -0.53 15.35 19.12
CA ARG A 104 0.14 15.20 20.43
C ARG A 104 1.01 16.41 20.75
N ALA A 105 1.74 16.94 19.78
CA ALA A 105 2.54 18.15 19.98
C ALA A 105 1.66 19.36 20.32
N GLU A 106 0.50 19.50 19.68
CA GLU A 106 -0.44 20.59 19.96
C GLU A 106 -1.11 20.45 21.33
N VAL A 107 -1.48 19.24 21.73
CA VAL A 107 -2.02 18.96 23.07
C VAL A 107 -0.99 19.32 24.15
N GLU A 108 0.28 18.99 23.95
CA GLU A 108 1.37 19.34 24.87
C GLU A 108 1.58 20.85 24.96
N ARG A 109 1.52 21.56 23.83
CA ARG A 109 1.61 23.02 23.80
C ARG A 109 0.48 23.65 24.62
N LEU A 110 -0.76 23.23 24.38
CA LEU A 110 -1.94 23.74 25.07
C LEU A 110 -1.98 23.37 26.56
N SER A 111 -1.46 22.19 26.94
CA SER A 111 -1.37 21.79 28.34
C SER A 111 -0.32 22.62 29.10
N SER A 112 0.79 22.97 28.45
CA SER A 112 1.83 23.87 28.99
C SER A 112 1.35 25.32 29.13
N ASP A 113 0.39 25.77 28.31
CA ASP A 113 -0.18 27.12 28.37
C ASP A 113 -1.30 27.26 29.42
N ARG A 114 -1.83 26.14 29.94
CA ARG A 114 -2.94 26.09 30.92
C ARG A 114 -2.65 26.40 32.40
N PRO A 115 -1.42 26.36 32.96
CA PRO A 115 -1.22 26.59 34.39
C PRO A 115 -1.56 28.02 34.84
N GLY A 116 -1.71 28.98 33.90
CA GLY A 116 -2.12 30.35 34.21
C GLY A 116 -3.63 30.58 34.39
N LEU A 117 -4.50 29.76 33.78
CA LEU A 117 -5.95 30.04 33.77
C LEU A 117 -6.67 29.60 35.05
N VAL A 118 -6.20 28.54 35.71
CA VAL A 118 -6.82 28.05 36.97
C VAL A 118 -6.63 29.04 38.12
N ASN A 119 -5.58 29.88 38.08
CA ASN A 119 -5.32 30.91 39.10
C ASN A 119 -6.13 32.20 38.88
N VAL A 120 -6.53 32.52 37.65
CA VAL A 120 -7.34 33.73 37.36
C VAL A 120 -8.78 33.56 37.86
N PHE A 121 -9.37 32.36 37.71
CA PHE A 121 -10.73 32.11 38.19
C PHE A 121 -10.85 32.00 39.72
N LYS A 122 -9.77 31.72 40.44
CA LYS A 122 -9.75 31.79 41.91
C LYS A 122 -9.68 33.21 42.46
N PHE A 123 -9.25 34.19 41.66
CA PHE A 123 -9.05 35.58 42.12
C PHE A 123 -10.27 36.50 41.92
N ILE A 124 -11.29 36.06 41.18
CA ILE A 124 -12.50 36.85 40.87
C ILE A 124 -13.71 36.41 41.72
N GLY A 125 -13.53 35.36 42.55
CA GLY A 125 -14.60 34.77 43.37
C GLY A 125 -14.55 35.08 44.87
N ASP A 126 -13.59 35.90 45.32
CA ASP A 126 -13.47 36.41 46.70
C ASP A 126 -13.72 37.94 46.71
#